data_AF-W1WSR8-F1
#
_entry.id   AF-W1WSR8-F1
#
_cell.length_a   1.000
_cell.length_b   1.000
_cell.length_c   1.000
_cell.angle_alpha   90.00
_cell.angle_beta   90.00
_cell.angle_gamma   90.00
#
_symmetry.space_group_name_H-M   'P 1'
#
loop_
_entity.id
_entity.type
_entity.pdbx_description
1 polymer ?
#
loop_
_entity_poly.entity_id
_entity_poly.type
_entity_poly.pdbx_seq_one_letter_code
_entity_poly.pdbx_strand_id
1 'polypeptide(L)'
;MNWISIILFIMVVCGISFYAYLQSRKIKTSSSDGYFMGGNSLTGFTVASTIIMTNLSTEQIVGQNGQSYAQGMEVMAWEVTAAVAVVLLAWVFLPKYLKYGVNTISEFLELRYDTFTKRFVSILFIFTYVVSFLPVVLYSGSLVFNKMFKVDEYLGVSSSTAVIIISSIIGIIGIIYLFIGGLSLSAFSDSIYGMALIIGGLAITILGLGQLGDGNFLHGFDKIVQDTPEKLNGFGKVDSDVVPWPTLFFGMFFNNLFFWCANQMIVQKALAAKNLKESQKGAIYLSLFKVFGPLFTVLPGYI
;
A
#
# COMPACT_ATOMS: atom_id res chain seq x y z
N MET A 1 20.31 -5.14 21.42
CA MET A 1 20.05 -4.66 20.04
C MET A 1 20.92 -5.44 19.08
N ASN A 2 20.36 -6.05 18.03
CA ASN A 2 21.17 -6.67 16.99
C ASN A 2 21.68 -5.57 16.05
N TRP A 3 22.83 -4.97 16.37
CA TRP A 3 23.43 -3.87 15.59
C TRP A 3 23.57 -4.23 14.10
N ILE A 4 23.75 -5.51 13.80
CA ILE A 4 23.78 -6.04 12.43
C ILE A 4 22.47 -5.73 11.70
N SER A 5 21.32 -5.92 12.34
CA SER A 5 20.01 -5.66 11.73
C SER A 5 19.79 -4.19 11.42
N ILE A 6 20.25 -3.27 12.29
CA ILE A 6 20.15 -1.82 12.06
C ILE A 6 21.06 -1.40 10.91
N ILE A 7 22.31 -1.87 10.90
CA ILE A 7 23.28 -1.55 9.86
C ILE A 7 22.79 -2.07 8.50
N LEU A 8 22.28 -3.30 8.45
CA LEU A 8 21.69 -3.87 7.24
C LEU A 8 20.47 -3.06 6.77
N PHE A 9 19.58 -2.69 7.70
CA PHE A 9 18.41 -1.87 7.39
C PHE A 9 18.82 -0.51 6.77
N ILE A 10 19.75 0.20 7.41
CA ILE A 10 20.25 1.50 6.91
C ILE A 10 20.93 1.31 5.55
N MET A 11 21.74 0.27 5.37
CA MET A 11 22.42 -0.02 4.11
C MET A 11 21.43 -0.26 2.97
N VAL A 12 20.38 -1.04 3.21
CA VAL A 12 19.32 -1.31 2.21
C VAL A 12 18.57 -0.03 1.87
N VAL A 13 18.13 0.75 2.87
CA VAL A 13 17.38 1.99 2.65
C VAL A 13 18.23 3.03 1.90
N CYS A 14 19.49 3.22 2.29
CA CYS A 14 20.40 4.13 1.61
C CYS A 14 20.71 3.66 0.18
N GLY A 15 20.93 2.36 -0.03
CA GLY A 15 21.18 1.79 -1.34
C GLY A 15 20.01 1.97 -2.31
N ILE A 16 18.79 1.69 -1.85
CA ILE A 16 17.56 1.90 -2.63
C ILE A 16 17.35 3.39 -2.92
N SER A 17 17.58 4.25 -1.92
CA SER A 17 17.46 5.71 -2.08
C SER A 17 18.46 6.26 -3.10
N PHE A 18 19.70 5.77 -3.08
CA PHE A 18 20.73 6.14 -4.04
C PHE A 18 20.39 5.67 -5.46
N TYR A 19 19.93 4.42 -5.61
CA TYR A 19 19.45 3.91 -6.90
C TYR A 19 18.29 4.76 -7.44
N ALA A 20 17.29 5.03 -6.61
CA ALA A 20 16.12 5.83 -6.98
C ALA A 20 16.53 7.25 -7.38
N TYR A 21 17.50 7.84 -6.68
CA TYR A 21 18.09 9.13 -7.03
C TYR A 21 18.75 9.13 -8.41
N LEU A 22 19.59 8.14 -8.71
CA LEU A 22 20.23 8.02 -10.03
C LEU A 22 19.22 7.88 -11.17
N GLN A 23 18.15 7.11 -10.94
CA GLN A 23 17.08 6.94 -11.93
C GLN A 23 16.24 8.21 -12.09
N SER A 24 15.90 8.88 -10.99
CA SER A 24 15.13 10.12 -11.01
C SER A 24 15.85 11.24 -11.74
N ARG A 25 17.18 11.31 -11.71
CA ARG A 25 17.96 12.32 -12.46
C ARG A 25 17.83 12.23 -13.98
N LYS A 26 17.36 11.09 -14.50
CA LYS A 26 17.10 10.90 -15.93
C LYS A 26 15.82 11.62 -16.39
N ILE A 27 14.98 12.04 -15.44
CA ILE A 27 13.73 12.77 -15.68
C ILE A 27 13.94 14.23 -15.29
N LYS A 28 13.58 15.17 -16.17
CA LYS A 28 13.67 16.60 -15.87
C LYS A 28 12.59 16.97 -14.85
N THR A 29 12.98 17.17 -13.59
CA THR A 29 12.06 17.58 -12.49
C THR A 29 11.80 19.08 -12.41
N SER A 30 12.34 19.87 -13.34
CA SER A 30 12.20 21.33 -13.36
C SER A 30 10.83 21.84 -13.80
N SER A 31 9.96 20.98 -14.33
CA SER A 31 8.57 21.30 -14.67
C SER A 31 7.61 20.64 -13.68
N SER A 32 6.41 21.22 -13.53
CA SER A 32 5.32 20.64 -12.72
C SER A 32 5.04 19.19 -13.10
N ASP A 33 5.00 18.88 -14.40
CA ASP A 33 4.80 17.51 -14.90
C ASP A 33 5.97 16.58 -14.54
N GLY A 34 7.20 17.08 -14.57
CA GLY A 34 8.38 16.33 -14.14
C GLY A 34 8.36 15.99 -12.65
N TYR A 35 7.91 16.95 -11.83
CA TYR A 35 7.87 16.80 -10.37
C TYR A 35 6.67 15.96 -9.89
N PHE A 36 5.48 16.19 -10.43
CA PHE A 36 4.23 15.56 -9.97
C PHE A 36 3.78 14.34 -10.79
N MET A 37 4.23 14.18 -12.04
CA MET A 37 3.84 13.08 -12.93
C MET A 37 5.03 12.22 -13.37
N GLY A 38 6.25 12.55 -12.92
CA GLY A 38 7.47 11.91 -13.39
C GLY A 38 7.66 11.94 -14.90
N GLY A 39 7.13 13.00 -15.55
CA GLY A 39 7.21 13.19 -16.99
C GLY A 39 6.48 12.14 -17.83
N ASN A 40 5.47 11.46 -17.27
CA ASN A 40 4.73 10.38 -17.95
C ASN A 40 5.69 9.34 -18.52
N SER A 41 6.57 8.82 -17.68
CA SER A 41 7.62 7.89 -18.10
C SER A 41 7.46 6.48 -17.51
N LEU A 42 6.51 6.30 -16.60
CA LEU A 42 6.40 5.06 -15.83
C LEU A 42 5.93 3.90 -16.73
N THR A 43 6.52 2.73 -16.49
CA THR A 43 6.11 1.46 -17.10
C THR A 43 5.04 0.78 -16.26
N GLY A 44 4.30 -0.16 -16.82
CA GLY A 44 3.22 -0.85 -16.09
C GLY A 44 3.69 -1.52 -14.80
N PHE A 45 4.90 -2.11 -14.80
CA PHE A 45 5.46 -2.68 -13.57
C PHE A 45 5.70 -1.60 -12.50
N THR A 46 6.34 -0.49 -12.87
CA THR A 46 6.59 0.64 -11.96
C THR A 46 5.29 1.22 -11.41
N VAL A 47 4.26 1.38 -12.27
CA VAL A 47 2.92 1.83 -11.89
C VAL A 47 2.29 0.89 -10.87
N ALA A 48 2.31 -0.43 -11.13
CA ALA A 48 1.76 -1.41 -10.21
C ALA A 48 2.46 -1.34 -8.85
N SER A 49 3.80 -1.39 -8.83
CA SER A 49 4.57 -1.40 -7.59
C SER A 49 4.39 -0.12 -6.77
N THR A 50 4.32 1.05 -7.41
CA THR A 50 4.09 2.30 -6.68
C THR A 50 2.68 2.40 -6.11
N ILE A 51 1.67 1.83 -6.78
CA ILE A 51 0.31 1.76 -6.24
C ILE A 51 0.25 0.72 -5.10
N ILE A 52 0.90 -0.43 -5.27
CA ILE A 52 1.03 -1.45 -4.22
C ILE A 52 1.66 -0.84 -2.97
N MET A 53 2.76 -0.10 -3.09
CA MET A 53 3.41 0.55 -1.94
C MET A 53 2.54 1.60 -1.26
N THR A 54 1.69 2.32 -1.99
CA THR A 54 0.73 3.25 -1.38
C THR A 54 -0.36 2.52 -0.60
N ASN A 55 -0.74 1.32 -1.03
CA ASN A 55 -1.78 0.55 -0.37
C ASN A 55 -1.26 -0.38 0.74
N LEU A 56 -0.13 -1.05 0.54
CA LEU A 56 0.55 -1.85 1.56
C LEU A 56 1.35 -0.97 2.52
N SER A 57 0.63 -0.18 3.30
CA SER A 57 1.20 0.53 4.44
C SER A 57 1.40 -0.41 5.64
N THR A 58 2.09 0.07 6.67
CA THR A 58 2.23 -0.62 7.95
C THR A 58 0.87 -0.88 8.62
N GLU A 59 -0.11 -0.01 8.39
CA GLU A 59 -1.50 -0.22 8.78
C GLU A 59 -2.08 -1.46 8.12
N GLN A 60 -1.90 -1.65 6.81
CA GLN A 60 -2.47 -2.80 6.10
C GLN A 60 -1.86 -4.10 6.60
N ILE A 61 -0.54 -4.18 6.69
CA ILE A 61 0.15 -5.42 7.10
C ILE A 61 -0.12 -5.74 8.57
N VAL A 62 0.00 -4.78 9.49
CA VAL A 62 -0.17 -5.06 10.92
C VAL A 62 -1.65 -5.14 11.30
N GLY A 63 -2.48 -4.27 10.73
CA GLY A 63 -3.90 -4.19 11.01
C GLY A 63 -4.67 -5.39 10.46
N GLN A 64 -4.46 -5.77 9.20
CA GLN A 64 -5.14 -6.95 8.63
C GLN A 64 -4.72 -8.25 9.29
N ASN A 65 -3.43 -8.41 9.62
CA ASN A 65 -2.97 -9.58 10.38
C ASN A 65 -3.64 -9.63 11.78
N GLY A 66 -3.81 -8.49 12.45
CA GLY A 66 -4.52 -8.43 13.73
C GLY A 66 -6.00 -8.80 13.60
N GLN A 67 -6.67 -8.33 12.54
CA GLN A 67 -8.07 -8.68 12.27
C GLN A 67 -8.23 -10.15 11.88
N SER A 68 -7.31 -10.70 11.07
CA SER A 68 -7.35 -12.09 10.64
C SER A 68 -7.07 -13.07 11.77
N TYR A 69 -6.21 -12.70 12.72
CA TYR A 69 -6.03 -13.45 13.96
C TYR A 69 -7.36 -13.62 14.71
N ALA A 70 -8.16 -12.54 14.78
CA ALA A 70 -9.42 -12.50 15.51
C ALA A 70 -10.59 -13.17 14.78
N GLN A 71 -10.77 -12.93 13.48
CA GLN A 71 -11.96 -13.35 12.70
C GLN A 71 -11.67 -14.30 11.53
N GLY A 72 -10.40 -14.62 11.25
CA GLY A 72 -10.02 -15.52 10.17
C GLY A 72 -10.00 -14.87 8.78
N MET A 73 -10.27 -15.68 7.76
CA MET A 73 -10.08 -15.35 6.35
C MET A 73 -11.14 -14.39 5.77
N GLU A 74 -12.22 -14.07 6.48
CA GLU A 74 -13.21 -13.08 6.01
C GLU A 74 -12.59 -11.69 5.71
N VAL A 75 -11.49 -11.35 6.41
CA VAL A 75 -10.72 -10.12 6.20
C VAL A 75 -10.11 -10.04 4.79
N MET A 76 -9.91 -11.19 4.12
CA MET A 76 -9.39 -11.26 2.76
C MET A 76 -10.27 -10.51 1.75
N ALA A 77 -11.53 -10.25 2.09
CA ALA A 77 -12.44 -9.43 1.32
C ALA A 77 -11.84 -8.07 0.93
N TRP A 78 -11.10 -7.41 1.84
CA TRP A 78 -10.45 -6.11 1.58
C TRP A 78 -9.41 -6.17 0.45
N GLU A 79 -8.81 -7.34 0.21
CA GLU A 79 -7.82 -7.56 -0.83
C GLU A 79 -8.46 -8.10 -2.12
N VAL A 80 -9.21 -9.19 -2.03
CA VAL A 80 -9.71 -9.90 -3.22
C VAL A 80 -10.80 -9.11 -3.93
N THR A 81 -11.73 -8.47 -3.20
CA THR A 81 -12.80 -7.69 -3.85
C THR A 81 -12.27 -6.41 -4.50
N ALA A 82 -11.16 -5.87 -4.00
CA ALA A 82 -10.47 -4.75 -4.60
C ALA A 82 -9.96 -5.07 -6.01
N ALA A 83 -9.57 -6.31 -6.29
CA ALA A 83 -9.09 -6.73 -7.60
C ALA A 83 -10.11 -6.44 -8.72
N VAL A 84 -11.41 -6.58 -8.43
CA VAL A 84 -12.51 -6.28 -9.37
C VAL A 84 -12.54 -4.78 -9.71
N ALA A 85 -12.47 -3.92 -8.70
CA ALA A 85 -12.44 -2.47 -8.90
C ALA A 85 -11.18 -2.03 -9.68
N VAL A 86 -10.04 -2.68 -9.45
CA VAL A 86 -8.81 -2.40 -10.20
C VAL A 86 -8.92 -2.82 -11.68
N VAL A 87 -9.62 -3.91 -12.00
CA VAL A 87 -9.93 -4.25 -13.40
C VAL A 87 -10.80 -3.18 -14.03
N LEU A 88 -11.80 -2.67 -13.30
CA LEU A 88 -12.63 -1.56 -13.77
C LEU A 88 -11.80 -0.28 -13.97
N LEU A 89 -10.84 0.01 -13.09
CA LEU A 89 -9.87 1.09 -13.29
C LEU A 89 -9.16 0.94 -14.65
N ALA A 90 -8.66 -0.26 -14.97
CA ALA A 90 -7.97 -0.56 -16.22
C ALA A 90 -8.86 -0.37 -17.46
N TRP A 91 -10.08 -0.91 -17.44
CA TRP A 91 -10.91 -1.00 -18.65
C TRP A 91 -11.86 0.17 -18.84
N VAL A 92 -12.30 0.83 -17.77
CA VAL A 92 -13.35 1.85 -17.83
C VAL A 92 -12.81 3.23 -17.50
N PHE A 93 -12.08 3.37 -16.40
CA PHE A 93 -11.72 4.69 -15.88
C PHE A 93 -10.46 5.26 -16.55
N LEU A 94 -9.38 4.49 -16.65
CA LEU A 94 -8.14 4.95 -17.27
C LEU A 94 -8.30 5.42 -18.73
N PRO A 95 -9.01 4.70 -19.61
CA PRO A 95 -9.26 5.18 -20.97
C PRO A 95 -10.01 6.52 -21.00
N LYS A 96 -10.91 6.77 -20.04
CA LYS A 96 -11.64 8.03 -19.94
C LYS A 96 -10.74 9.14 -19.44
N TYR A 97 -10.06 8.96 -18.31
CA TYR A 97 -9.18 9.99 -17.74
C TYR A 97 -8.09 10.41 -18.71
N LEU A 98 -7.40 9.45 -19.33
CA LEU A 98 -6.36 9.77 -20.31
C LEU A 98 -6.91 10.42 -21.59
N LYS A 99 -8.16 10.11 -22.00
CA LYS A 99 -8.82 10.81 -23.11
C LYS A 99 -9.13 12.27 -22.79
N TYR A 100 -9.47 12.60 -21.55
CA TYR A 100 -9.63 13.99 -21.10
C TYR A 100 -8.30 14.71 -20.88
N GLY A 101 -7.16 14.00 -20.89
CA GLY A 101 -5.83 14.60 -20.71
C GLY A 101 -5.58 15.17 -19.31
N VAL A 102 -6.31 14.67 -18.31
CA VAL A 102 -6.21 15.14 -16.92
C VAL A 102 -5.06 14.46 -16.19
N ASN A 103 -4.41 15.20 -15.29
CA ASN A 103 -3.37 14.69 -14.40
C ASN A 103 -3.92 14.40 -12.99
N THR A 104 -5.10 14.93 -12.65
CA THR A 104 -5.74 14.76 -11.34
C THR A 104 -7.23 14.44 -11.46
N ILE A 105 -7.79 13.76 -10.46
CA ILE A 105 -9.23 13.52 -10.34
C ILE A 105 -9.96 14.85 -10.14
N SER A 106 -9.39 15.75 -9.35
CA SER A 106 -9.95 17.08 -9.13
C SER A 106 -10.08 17.89 -10.44
N GLU A 107 -9.12 17.78 -11.35
CA GLU A 107 -9.18 18.39 -12.69
C GLU A 107 -10.25 17.74 -13.57
N PHE A 108 -10.38 16.41 -13.52
CA PHE A 108 -11.50 15.73 -14.18
C PHE A 108 -12.85 16.24 -13.71
N LEU A 109 -13.02 16.45 -12.40
CA LEU A 109 -14.26 16.97 -11.83
C LEU A 109 -14.53 18.42 -12.25
N GLU A 110 -13.50 19.25 -12.42
CA GLU A 110 -13.67 20.61 -12.96
C GLU A 110 -14.14 20.60 -14.42
N LEU A 111 -13.53 19.76 -15.26
CA LEU A 111 -13.93 19.62 -16.67
C LEU A 111 -15.34 19.06 -16.82
N ARG A 112 -15.76 18.17 -15.92
CA ARG A 112 -17.06 17.50 -15.99
C ARG A 112 -18.19 18.31 -15.35
N TYR A 113 -17.90 19.06 -14.30
CA TYR A 113 -18.87 19.81 -13.51
C TYR A 113 -18.48 21.29 -13.48
N ASP A 114 -17.68 21.71 -12.51
CA ASP A 114 -17.34 23.11 -12.28
C ASP A 114 -16.19 23.27 -11.25
N THR A 115 -15.66 24.48 -11.13
CA THR A 115 -14.55 24.81 -10.21
C THR A 115 -14.92 24.71 -8.73
N PHE A 116 -16.19 24.95 -8.34
CA PHE A 116 -16.63 24.77 -6.96
C PHE A 116 -16.58 23.28 -6.58
N THR A 117 -17.09 22.39 -7.44
CA THR A 117 -17.00 20.93 -7.24
C THR A 117 -15.55 20.46 -7.09
N LYS A 118 -14.64 20.93 -7.95
CA LYS A 118 -13.19 20.65 -7.83
C LYS A 118 -12.63 21.08 -6.48
N ARG A 119 -12.90 22.31 -6.06
CA ARG A 119 -12.36 22.86 -4.79
C ARG A 119 -12.89 22.08 -3.61
N PHE A 120 -14.19 21.81 -3.58
CA PHE A 120 -14.84 21.07 -2.52
C PHE A 120 -14.23 19.66 -2.36
N VAL A 121 -14.13 18.90 -3.45
CA VAL A 121 -13.56 17.54 -3.40
C VAL A 121 -12.06 17.56 -3.07
N SER A 122 -11.31 18.55 -3.57
CA SER A 122 -9.89 18.70 -3.22
C SER A 122 -9.67 18.96 -1.74
N ILE A 123 -10.52 19.80 -1.11
CA ILE A 123 -10.48 20.03 0.34
C ILE A 123 -10.76 18.74 1.09
N LEU A 124 -11.76 17.96 0.66
CA LEU A 124 -12.06 16.66 1.28
C LEU A 124 -10.88 15.69 1.19
N PHE A 125 -10.25 15.55 0.02
CA PHE A 125 -9.08 14.69 -0.13
C PHE A 125 -7.92 15.13 0.77
N ILE A 126 -7.59 16.42 0.78
CA ILE A 126 -6.51 16.96 1.63
C ILE A 126 -6.82 16.71 3.10
N PHE A 127 -8.06 16.99 3.53
CA PHE A 127 -8.49 16.74 4.90
C PHE A 127 -8.34 15.27 5.29
N THR A 128 -8.84 14.34 4.47
CA THR A 128 -8.72 12.90 4.71
C THR A 128 -7.25 12.47 4.80
N TYR A 129 -6.37 12.97 3.92
CA TYR A 129 -4.96 12.59 3.97
C TYR A 129 -4.22 13.13 5.19
N VAL A 130 -4.50 14.38 5.58
CA VAL A 130 -3.84 15.03 6.73
C VAL A 130 -4.34 14.49 8.06
N VAL A 131 -5.65 14.26 8.19
CA VAL A 131 -6.27 13.91 9.47
C VAL A 131 -6.36 12.41 9.70
N SER A 132 -6.54 11.62 8.64
CA SER A 132 -6.74 10.17 8.75
C SER A 132 -5.53 9.39 8.26
N PHE A 133 -5.12 9.56 6.99
CA PHE A 133 -4.13 8.67 6.38
C PHE A 133 -2.72 8.84 6.96
N LEU A 134 -2.16 10.05 6.90
CA LEU A 134 -0.77 10.29 7.32
C LEU A 134 -0.52 10.00 8.82
N PRO A 135 -1.39 10.39 9.77
CA PRO A 135 -1.18 10.08 11.18
C PRO A 135 -1.16 8.58 11.45
N VAL A 136 -2.08 7.81 10.84
CA VAL A 136 -2.16 6.35 11.02
C VAL A 136 -0.91 5.66 10.48
N VAL A 137 -0.42 6.05 9.30
CA VAL A 137 0.79 5.49 8.70
C VAL A 137 2.03 5.82 9.55
N LEU A 138 2.20 7.08 9.95
CA LEU A 138 3.35 7.49 10.78
C LEU A 138 3.34 6.82 12.16
N TYR A 139 2.16 6.73 12.79
CA TYR A 139 2.00 6.10 14.09
C TYR A 139 2.26 4.59 14.03
N SER A 140 1.58 3.87 13.13
CA SER A 140 1.73 2.42 13.00
C SER A 140 3.15 2.03 12.62
N GLY A 141 3.79 2.76 11.69
CA GLY A 141 5.19 2.55 11.34
C GLY A 141 6.10 2.75 12.55
N SER A 142 5.95 3.86 13.27
CA SER A 142 6.79 4.16 14.44
C SER A 142 6.65 3.13 15.56
N LEU A 143 5.44 2.58 15.74
CA LEU A 143 5.19 1.49 16.70
C LEU A 143 5.94 0.22 16.32
N VAL A 144 5.92 -0.17 15.03
CA VAL A 144 6.66 -1.33 14.52
C VAL A 144 8.17 -1.14 14.71
N PHE A 145 8.71 0.03 14.33
CA PHE A 145 10.12 0.35 14.53
C PHE A 145 10.53 0.30 16.01
N ASN A 146 9.71 0.86 16.89
CA ASN A 146 9.99 0.81 18.33
C ASN A 146 10.01 -0.63 18.85
N LYS A 147 9.04 -1.48 18.44
CA LYS A 147 9.02 -2.90 18.82
C LYS A 147 10.20 -3.69 18.27
N MET A 148 10.59 -3.46 17.02
CA MET A 148 11.68 -4.20 16.37
C MET A 148 13.06 -3.82 16.91
N PHE A 149 13.30 -2.52 17.11
CA PHE A 149 14.61 -2.01 17.49
C PHE A 149 14.75 -1.68 18.98
N LYS A 150 13.66 -1.76 19.76
CA LYS A 150 13.61 -1.46 21.21
C LYS A 150 14.18 -0.07 21.51
N VAL A 151 13.71 0.92 20.75
CA VAL A 151 14.23 2.29 20.79
C VAL A 151 13.94 2.95 22.14
N ASP A 152 12.77 2.69 22.72
CA ASP A 152 12.38 3.11 24.07
C ASP A 152 13.33 2.60 25.16
N GLU A 153 13.65 1.30 25.16
CA GLU A 153 14.60 0.70 26.11
C GLU A 153 15.99 1.34 25.98
N TYR A 154 16.45 1.61 24.75
CA TYR A 154 17.79 2.15 24.51
C TYR A 154 17.93 3.63 24.87
N LEU A 155 16.92 4.43 24.56
CA LEU A 155 16.90 5.86 24.91
C LEU A 155 16.50 6.10 26.36
N GLY A 156 16.00 5.08 27.08
CA GLY A 156 15.53 5.21 28.45
C GLY A 156 14.29 6.09 28.56
N VAL A 157 13.46 6.14 27.52
CA VAL A 157 12.26 6.99 27.44
C VAL A 157 10.98 6.16 27.45
N SER A 158 9.84 6.78 27.71
CA SER A 158 8.54 6.11 27.56
C SER A 158 8.30 5.68 26.11
N SER A 159 7.57 4.58 25.92
CA SER A 159 7.21 4.07 24.58
C SER A 159 6.49 5.13 23.73
N SER A 160 5.64 5.97 24.35
CA SER A 160 4.98 7.10 23.67
C SER A 160 5.98 8.13 23.15
N THR A 161 7.00 8.47 23.93
CA THR A 161 8.05 9.41 23.54
C THR A 161 8.91 8.85 22.41
N ALA A 162 9.26 7.57 22.48
CA ALA A 162 9.99 6.89 21.41
C ALA A 162 9.21 6.91 20.09
N VAL A 163 7.90 6.63 20.12
CA VAL A 163 7.03 6.70 18.94
C VAL A 163 6.99 8.12 18.34
N ILE A 164 6.94 9.17 19.17
CA ILE A 164 6.98 10.57 18.69
C ILE A 164 8.32 10.90 18.03
N ILE A 165 9.44 10.45 18.62
CA ILE A 165 10.77 10.69 18.06
C ILE A 165 10.90 9.98 16.71
N ILE A 166 10.53 8.70 16.63
CA ILE A 166 10.62 7.92 15.39
C ILE A 166 9.71 8.51 14.31
N SER A 167 8.47 8.89 14.65
CA SER A 167 7.53 9.46 13.67
C SER A 167 8.04 10.79 13.11
N SER A 168 8.66 11.62 13.97
CA SER A 168 9.27 12.88 13.58
C SER A 168 10.45 12.65 12.62
N ILE A 169 11.30 11.66 12.89
CA ILE A 169 12.44 11.31 12.02
C ILE A 169 11.94 10.81 10.65
N ILE A 170 10.97 9.89 10.63
CA ILE A 170 10.36 9.39 9.39
C ILE A 170 9.75 10.55 8.59
N GLY A 171 9.03 11.46 9.25
CA GLY A 171 8.43 12.64 8.62
C GLY A 171 9.46 13.57 7.99
N ILE A 172 10.53 13.91 8.73
CA ILE A 172 11.61 14.78 8.23
C ILE A 172 12.30 14.13 7.02
N ILE A 173 12.65 12.84 7.11
CA ILE A 173 13.26 12.10 6.00
C ILE A 173 12.31 12.09 4.79
N GLY A 174 11.01 11.84 5.01
CA GLY A 174 10.00 11.86 3.94
C GLY A 174 9.89 13.22 3.24
N ILE A 175 9.96 14.33 4.00
CA ILE A 175 9.94 15.69 3.45
C ILE A 175 11.19 15.95 2.60
N ILE A 176 12.38 15.60 3.11
CA ILE A 176 13.64 15.73 2.37
C ILE A 176 13.57 14.91 1.07
N TYR A 177 13.07 13.68 1.18
CA TYR A 177 12.91 12.76 0.06
C TYR A 177 12.00 13.35 -1.03
N LEU A 178 10.87 13.96 -0.64
CA LEU A 178 9.96 14.62 -1.56
C LEU A 178 10.63 15.79 -2.29
N PHE A 179 11.34 16.67 -1.56
CA PHE A 179 11.99 17.84 -2.16
C PHE A 179 13.10 17.50 -3.16
N ILE A 180 13.77 16.36 -2.99
CA ILE A 180 14.88 15.97 -3.87
C ILE A 180 14.41 15.51 -5.25
N GLY A 181 13.30 14.76 -5.34
CA GLY A 181 12.98 14.06 -6.59
C GLY A 181 11.51 13.89 -6.94
N GLY A 182 10.59 14.41 -6.14
CA GLY A 182 9.15 14.37 -6.42
C GLY A 182 8.62 12.93 -6.62
N LEU A 183 7.61 12.78 -7.48
CA LEU A 183 6.95 11.49 -7.73
C LEU A 183 7.88 10.47 -8.41
N SER A 184 8.84 10.90 -9.23
CA SER A 184 9.75 9.98 -9.93
C SER A 184 10.60 9.18 -8.97
N LEU A 185 11.21 9.88 -8.02
CA LEU A 185 12.11 9.30 -7.04
C LEU A 185 11.37 8.33 -6.12
N SER A 186 10.17 8.69 -5.65
CA SER A 186 9.32 7.75 -4.90
C SER A 186 8.86 6.57 -5.74
N ALA A 187 8.47 6.75 -7.00
CA ALA A 187 8.04 5.63 -7.84
C ALA A 187 9.14 4.58 -8.07
N PHE A 188 10.40 5.01 -8.23
CA PHE A 188 11.53 4.08 -8.41
C PHE A 188 11.93 3.36 -7.13
N SER A 189 11.91 4.01 -5.98
CA SER A 189 12.16 3.33 -4.70
C SER A 189 10.99 2.40 -4.34
N ASP A 190 9.75 2.86 -4.52
CA ASP A 190 8.53 2.07 -4.34
C ASP A 190 8.57 0.79 -5.18
N SER A 191 9.17 0.83 -6.37
CA SER A 191 9.31 -0.35 -7.23
C SER A 191 10.12 -1.47 -6.60
N ILE A 192 11.19 -1.12 -5.87
CA ILE A 192 12.02 -2.09 -5.17
C ILE A 192 11.35 -2.51 -3.87
N TYR A 193 10.83 -1.54 -3.09
CA TYR A 193 10.15 -1.85 -1.84
C TYR A 193 8.91 -2.72 -2.04
N GLY A 194 8.13 -2.51 -3.09
CA GLY A 194 6.95 -3.33 -3.39
C GLY A 194 7.33 -4.80 -3.63
N MET A 195 8.45 -5.04 -4.34
CA MET A 195 8.99 -6.38 -4.53
C MET A 195 9.50 -6.99 -3.22
N ALA A 196 10.22 -6.20 -2.42
CA ALA A 196 10.72 -6.63 -1.12
C ALA A 196 9.58 -6.98 -0.15
N LEU A 197 8.47 -6.24 -0.18
CA LEU A 197 7.28 -6.55 0.60
C LEU A 197 6.63 -7.86 0.18
N ILE A 198 6.51 -8.13 -1.12
CA ILE A 198 5.99 -9.42 -1.61
C ILE A 198 6.86 -10.57 -1.12
N ILE A 199 8.18 -10.46 -1.31
CA ILE A 199 9.13 -11.50 -0.91
C ILE A 199 9.12 -11.69 0.60
N GLY A 200 9.19 -10.59 1.36
CA GLY A 200 9.20 -10.61 2.83
C GLY A 200 7.90 -11.15 3.41
N GLY A 201 6.76 -10.71 2.87
CA GLY A 201 5.44 -11.17 3.28
C GLY A 201 5.24 -12.67 3.03
N LEU A 202 5.60 -13.16 1.83
CA LEU A 202 5.57 -14.59 1.52
C LEU A 202 6.56 -15.39 2.37
N ALA A 203 7.74 -14.84 2.65
CA ALA A 203 8.72 -15.50 3.52
C ALA A 203 8.16 -15.68 4.93
N ILE A 204 7.46 -14.67 5.50
CA ILE A 204 6.81 -14.80 6.81
C ILE A 204 5.80 -15.94 6.79
N THR A 205 4.93 -16.00 5.76
CA THR A 205 3.94 -17.07 5.63
C THR A 205 4.58 -18.46 5.53
N ILE A 206 5.58 -18.61 4.66
CA ILE A 206 6.24 -19.91 4.42
C ILE A 206 7.00 -20.37 5.68
N LEU A 207 7.73 -19.46 6.32
CA LEU A 207 8.49 -19.77 7.54
C LEU A 207 7.55 -20.03 8.73
N GLY A 208 6.47 -19.26 8.86
CA GLY A 208 5.44 -19.47 9.88
C GLY A 208 4.79 -20.85 9.72
N LEU A 209 4.33 -21.19 8.52
CA LEU A 209 3.76 -22.51 8.23
C LEU A 209 4.78 -23.62 8.45
N GLY A 210 6.03 -23.39 8.07
CA GLY A 210 7.13 -24.32 8.34
C GLY A 210 7.31 -24.56 9.85
N GLN A 211 7.24 -23.51 10.66
CA GLN A 211 7.34 -23.63 12.12
C GLN A 211 6.13 -24.36 12.72
N LEU A 212 4.92 -24.13 12.21
CA LEU A 212 3.71 -24.84 12.61
C LEU A 212 3.76 -26.33 12.21
N GLY A 213 4.30 -26.62 11.03
CA GLY A 213 4.38 -27.95 10.41
C GLY A 213 5.67 -28.72 10.69
N ASP A 214 6.36 -28.44 11.80
CA ASP A 214 7.57 -29.16 12.23
C ASP A 214 8.69 -29.18 11.15
N GLY A 215 8.83 -28.08 10.41
CA GLY A 215 9.80 -27.89 9.32
C GLY A 215 9.22 -28.05 7.91
N ASN A 216 7.98 -28.52 7.76
CA ASN A 216 7.30 -28.63 6.47
C ASN A 216 6.07 -27.72 6.39
N PHE A 217 6.11 -26.72 5.50
CA PHE A 217 5.02 -25.76 5.36
C PHE A 217 3.69 -26.39 4.91
N LEU A 218 3.71 -27.49 4.15
CA LEU A 218 2.50 -28.20 3.74
C LEU A 218 1.81 -28.85 4.94
N HIS A 219 2.59 -29.49 5.82
CA HIS A 219 2.04 -30.03 7.08
C HIS A 219 1.52 -28.90 7.99
N GLY A 220 2.18 -27.74 7.97
CA GLY A 220 1.70 -26.56 8.68
C GLY A 220 0.30 -26.17 8.20
N PHE A 221 0.12 -26.10 6.88
CA PHE A 221 -1.18 -25.83 6.28
C PHE A 221 -2.22 -26.92 6.60
N ASP A 222 -1.83 -28.19 6.58
CA ASP A 222 -2.73 -29.30 6.96
C ASP A 222 -3.22 -29.15 8.42
N LYS A 223 -2.34 -28.73 9.35
CA LYS A 223 -2.76 -28.44 10.74
C LYS A 223 -3.79 -27.32 10.80
N ILE A 224 -3.63 -26.25 10.01
CA ILE A 224 -4.64 -25.17 9.92
C ILE A 224 -6.01 -25.72 9.52
N VAL A 225 -6.03 -26.54 8.46
CA VAL A 225 -7.26 -27.12 7.91
C VAL A 225 -7.92 -28.07 8.92
N GLN A 226 -7.14 -28.81 9.70
CA GLN A 226 -7.64 -29.79 10.65
C GLN A 226 -8.07 -29.17 11.98
N ASP A 227 -7.23 -28.30 12.54
CA ASP A 227 -7.40 -27.80 13.91
C ASP A 227 -8.35 -26.61 13.97
N THR A 228 -8.47 -25.86 12.86
CA THR A 228 -9.16 -24.55 12.84
C THR A 228 -9.80 -24.27 11.46
N PRO A 229 -10.60 -25.20 10.91
CA PRO A 229 -11.25 -25.03 9.61
C PRO A 229 -12.20 -23.83 9.56
N GLU A 230 -12.78 -23.42 10.68
CA GLU A 230 -13.71 -22.30 10.77
C GLU A 230 -13.07 -20.97 10.40
N LYS A 231 -11.76 -20.79 10.67
CA LYS A 231 -11.04 -19.56 10.32
C LYS A 231 -10.69 -19.48 8.83
N LEU A 232 -10.85 -20.57 8.06
CA LEU A 232 -10.66 -20.56 6.61
C LEU A 232 -11.91 -20.10 5.84
N ASN A 233 -13.02 -19.82 6.53
CA ASN A 233 -14.22 -19.28 5.91
C ASN A 233 -13.98 -17.82 5.45
N GLY A 234 -13.80 -17.64 4.14
CA GLY A 234 -13.60 -16.31 3.53
C GLY A 234 -14.87 -15.48 3.31
N PHE A 235 -16.07 -16.04 3.49
CA PHE A 235 -17.32 -15.28 3.38
C PHE A 235 -17.72 -14.62 4.70
N GLY A 236 -17.30 -15.19 5.83
CA GLY A 236 -17.67 -14.69 7.15
C GLY A 236 -19.14 -14.95 7.51
N LYS A 237 -19.55 -14.48 8.68
CA LYS A 237 -20.94 -14.54 9.14
C LYS A 237 -21.72 -13.32 8.64
N VAL A 238 -23.06 -13.41 8.63
CA VAL A 238 -23.92 -12.27 8.26
C VAL A 238 -23.82 -11.10 9.26
N ASP A 239 -23.45 -11.41 10.49
CA ASP A 239 -23.34 -10.53 11.65
C ASP A 239 -21.90 -10.45 12.17
N SER A 240 -20.89 -10.75 11.33
CA SER A 240 -19.49 -10.66 11.77
C SER A 240 -19.14 -9.24 12.20
N ASP A 241 -18.33 -9.09 13.25
CA ASP A 241 -17.88 -7.79 13.74
C ASP A 241 -16.87 -7.09 12.81
N VAL A 242 -16.30 -7.78 11.82
CA VAL A 242 -15.25 -7.24 10.95
C VAL A 242 -15.68 -7.12 9.49
N VAL A 243 -16.08 -8.21 8.83
CA VAL A 243 -16.62 -8.17 7.45
C VAL A 243 -17.91 -8.98 7.31
N PRO A 244 -19.09 -8.39 7.63
CA PRO A 244 -20.36 -9.04 7.35
C PRO A 244 -20.57 -9.24 5.84
N TRP A 245 -20.87 -10.45 5.38
CA TRP A 245 -20.87 -10.76 3.93
C TRP A 245 -21.79 -9.87 3.05
N PRO A 246 -22.96 -9.34 3.51
CA PRO A 246 -23.76 -8.45 2.66
C PRO A 246 -23.02 -7.15 2.34
N THR A 247 -22.12 -6.71 3.23
CA THR A 247 -21.32 -5.49 3.02
C THR A 247 -20.41 -5.61 1.80
N LEU A 248 -20.03 -6.82 1.39
CA LEU A 248 -19.23 -7.05 0.18
C LEU A 248 -19.86 -6.42 -1.06
N PHE A 249 -21.19 -6.56 -1.18
CA PHE A 249 -21.95 -6.10 -2.34
C PHE A 249 -22.45 -4.66 -2.19
N PHE A 250 -22.93 -4.29 -1.00
CA PHE A 250 -23.64 -3.01 -0.80
C PHE A 250 -22.75 -1.89 -0.26
N GLY A 251 -21.60 -2.20 0.34
CA GLY A 251 -20.67 -1.21 0.90
C GLY A 251 -19.30 -1.29 0.26
N MET A 252 -18.61 -2.42 0.44
CA MET A 252 -17.23 -2.63 0.04
C MET A 252 -17.02 -2.48 -1.47
N PHE A 253 -17.98 -2.91 -2.30
CA PHE A 253 -17.93 -2.68 -3.73
C PHE A 253 -17.80 -1.18 -4.09
N PHE A 254 -18.66 -0.32 -3.52
CA PHE A 254 -18.61 1.12 -3.77
C PHE A 254 -17.38 1.76 -3.14
N ASN A 255 -16.99 1.31 -1.96
CA ASN A 255 -15.76 1.77 -1.31
C ASN A 255 -14.52 1.45 -2.18
N ASN A 256 -14.44 0.24 -2.73
CA ASN A 256 -13.36 -0.15 -3.64
C ASN A 256 -13.41 0.64 -4.95
N LEU A 257 -14.60 0.86 -5.53
CA LEU A 257 -14.72 1.73 -6.70
C LEU A 257 -14.17 3.14 -6.42
N PHE A 258 -14.53 3.73 -5.29
CA PHE A 258 -13.98 5.02 -4.88
C PHE A 258 -12.46 4.94 -4.69
N PHE A 259 -11.99 3.99 -3.87
CA PHE A 259 -10.58 3.89 -3.50
C PHE A 259 -9.67 3.62 -4.71
N TRP A 260 -10.07 2.76 -5.64
CA TRP A 260 -9.22 2.37 -6.77
C TRP A 260 -9.45 3.24 -8.00
N CYS A 261 -10.67 3.73 -8.23
CA CYS A 261 -11.02 4.43 -9.46
C CYS A 261 -11.14 5.94 -9.31
N ALA A 262 -11.30 6.48 -8.10
CA ALA A 262 -11.52 7.92 -7.86
C ALA A 262 -10.58 8.55 -6.82
N ASN A 263 -9.77 7.76 -6.11
CA ASN A 263 -8.82 8.29 -5.13
C ASN A 263 -7.63 8.96 -5.84
N GLN A 264 -7.38 10.22 -5.49
CA GLN A 264 -6.32 11.03 -6.10
C GLN A 264 -4.94 10.35 -6.05
N MET A 265 -4.54 9.78 -4.90
CA MET A 265 -3.20 9.17 -4.75
C MET A 265 -3.00 7.94 -5.65
N ILE A 266 -4.06 7.16 -5.87
CA ILE A 266 -4.01 5.92 -6.65
C ILE A 266 -4.07 6.25 -8.14
N VAL A 267 -5.07 7.03 -8.55
CA VAL A 267 -5.30 7.30 -9.96
C VAL A 267 -4.17 8.15 -10.55
N GLN A 268 -3.64 9.13 -9.81
CA GLN A 268 -2.52 9.95 -10.28
C GLN A 268 -1.28 9.11 -10.64
N LYS A 269 -0.96 8.10 -9.82
CA LYS A 269 0.14 7.16 -10.10
C LYS A 269 -0.11 6.34 -11.36
N ALA A 270 -1.35 5.95 -11.62
CA ALA A 270 -1.73 5.25 -12.84
C ALA A 270 -1.69 6.16 -14.09
N LEU A 271 -2.01 7.45 -13.94
CA LEU A 271 -1.94 8.46 -15.00
C LEU A 271 -0.50 8.86 -15.35
N ALA A 272 0.45 8.73 -14.42
CA ALA A 272 1.88 8.99 -14.63
C ALA A 272 2.58 7.96 -15.55
N ALA A 273 1.86 6.99 -16.11
CA ALA A 273 2.42 6.04 -17.06
C ALA A 273 2.70 6.69 -18.42
N LYS A 274 3.60 6.09 -19.19
CA LYS A 274 3.97 6.60 -20.53
C LYS A 274 2.88 6.58 -21.58
N ASN A 275 1.86 5.74 -21.40
CA ASN A 275 0.68 5.68 -22.26
C ASN A 275 -0.38 4.78 -21.61
N LEU A 276 -1.59 4.81 -22.16
CA LEU A 276 -2.72 4.00 -21.72
C LEU A 276 -2.37 2.50 -21.60
N LYS A 277 -1.59 1.95 -22.54
CA LYS A 277 -1.19 0.54 -22.52
C LYS A 277 -0.39 0.21 -21.26
N GLU A 278 0.54 1.05 -20.84
CA GLU A 278 1.28 0.84 -19.60
C GLU A 278 0.44 1.11 -18.35
N SER A 279 -0.43 2.12 -18.34
CA SER A 279 -1.37 2.33 -17.23
C SER A 279 -2.25 1.10 -17.02
N GLN A 280 -2.78 0.53 -18.09
CA GLN A 280 -3.61 -0.68 -18.04
C GLN A 280 -2.82 -1.90 -17.60
N LYS A 281 -1.61 -2.12 -18.12
CA LYS A 281 -0.73 -3.18 -17.62
C LYS A 281 -0.49 -3.06 -16.11
N GLY A 282 -0.21 -1.85 -15.63
CA GLY A 282 0.01 -1.60 -14.21
C GLY A 282 -1.22 -1.92 -13.36
N ALA A 283 -2.40 -1.51 -13.79
CA ALA A 283 -3.65 -1.88 -13.13
C ALA A 283 -3.88 -3.41 -13.15
N ILE A 284 -3.62 -4.10 -14.26
CA ILE A 284 -3.78 -5.57 -14.32
C ILE A 284 -2.77 -6.29 -13.42
N TYR A 285 -1.50 -5.88 -13.38
CA TYR A 285 -0.52 -6.45 -12.46
C TYR A 285 -0.91 -6.22 -10.99
N LEU A 286 -1.42 -5.03 -10.66
CA LEU A 286 -1.96 -4.73 -9.34
C LEU A 286 -3.17 -5.60 -9.00
N SER A 287 -4.08 -5.83 -9.94
CA SER A 287 -5.25 -6.69 -9.75
C SER A 287 -4.84 -8.13 -9.47
N LEU A 288 -3.88 -8.67 -10.24
CA LEU A 288 -3.30 -10.00 -9.98
C LEU A 288 -2.67 -10.06 -8.58
N PHE A 289 -1.87 -9.06 -8.22
CA PHE A 289 -1.29 -8.96 -6.89
C PHE A 289 -2.37 -8.97 -5.79
N LYS A 290 -3.48 -8.25 -5.98
CA LYS A 290 -4.60 -8.17 -5.03
C LYS A 290 -5.28 -9.51 -4.78
N VAL A 291 -5.40 -10.35 -5.80
CA VAL A 291 -5.95 -11.72 -5.66
C VAL A 291 -5.06 -12.57 -4.73
N PHE A 292 -3.74 -12.39 -4.81
CA PHE A 292 -2.78 -13.10 -3.94
C PHE A 292 -2.45 -12.38 -2.64
N GLY A 293 -2.93 -11.14 -2.46
CA GLY A 293 -2.85 -10.32 -1.25
C GLY A 293 -2.97 -11.10 0.07
N PRO A 294 -4.04 -11.93 0.22
CA PRO A 294 -4.29 -12.65 1.45
C PRO A 294 -3.16 -13.58 1.90
N LEU A 295 -2.33 -14.07 0.97
CA LEU A 295 -1.20 -14.95 1.30
C LEU A 295 -0.14 -14.27 2.17
N PHE A 296 -0.04 -12.94 2.14
CA PHE A 296 0.98 -12.19 2.89
C PHE A 296 0.42 -11.05 3.76
N THR A 297 -0.88 -10.73 3.68
CA THR A 297 -1.51 -9.73 4.58
C THR A 297 -2.54 -10.32 5.55
N VAL A 298 -3.05 -11.53 5.30
CA VAL A 298 -4.11 -12.16 6.11
C VAL A 298 -3.59 -13.45 6.74
N LEU A 299 -3.02 -14.34 5.92
CA LEU A 299 -2.54 -15.65 6.36
C LEU A 299 -1.46 -15.57 7.45
N PRO A 300 -0.48 -14.63 7.43
CA PRO A 300 0.46 -14.47 8.53
C PRO A 300 -0.17 -14.17 9.89
N GLY A 301 -1.30 -13.48 9.95
CA GLY A 301 -1.98 -13.19 11.21
C GLY A 301 -2.63 -14.42 11.84
N TYR A 302 -2.83 -15.48 11.05
CA TYR A 302 -3.41 -16.73 11.51
C TYR A 302 -2.36 -17.70 12.11
N ILE A 303 -1.13 -17.67 11.56
CA ILE A 303 -0.05 -18.62 11.87
C ILE A 303 0.75 -18.16 13.10
#